data_AF-A0A1V3XDG1-F1
#
_entry.id   AF-A0A1V3XDG1-F1
#
_cell.length_a   1.000
_cell.length_b   1.000
_cell.length_c   1.000
_cell.angle_alpha   90.00
_cell.angle_beta   90.00
_cell.angle_gamma   90.00
#
_symmetry.space_group_name_H-M   'P 1'
#
loop_
_entity.id
_entity.type
_entity.pdbx_description
1 polymer ?
#
loop_
_entity_poly.entity_id
_entity_poly.type
_entity_poly.pdbx_seq_one_letter_code
_entity_poly.pdbx_strand_id
1 'polypeptide(L)'
;MRGGWIGVTLIPQSAVAVEAARSRAGLAHFGAPRPGRRIGLVYRSSTGRDESYRRLARIIGEVVVAEQPVRLVTDGADGQL
;
A
#
# COMPACT_ATOMS: atom_id res chain seq x y z
N MET A 1 23.49 0.32 -30.11
CA MET A 1 22.83 0.62 -28.83
C MET A 1 23.91 0.61 -27.75
N ARG A 2 24.19 1.75 -27.09
CA ARG A 2 25.20 1.87 -26.03
C ARG A 2 24.51 1.66 -24.67
N GLY A 3 24.95 0.64 -23.94
CA GLY A 3 24.76 0.38 -22.50
C GLY A 3 23.43 0.80 -21.85
N GLY A 4 22.44 -0.10 -21.85
CA GLY A 4 21.25 0.02 -21.00
C GLY A 4 21.48 -0.70 -19.68
N TRP A 5 21.24 -0.03 -18.55
CA TRP A 5 21.24 -0.64 -17.23
C TRP A 5 20.22 -1.78 -17.20
N ILE A 6 20.68 -3.01 -16.92
CA ILE A 6 19.80 -4.13 -16.59
C ILE A 6 19.54 -4.05 -15.09
N GLY A 7 18.69 -3.11 -14.71
CA GLY A 7 18.23 -2.95 -13.33
C GLY A 7 16.88 -3.64 -13.16
N VAL A 8 16.80 -4.57 -12.21
CA VAL A 8 15.51 -5.04 -11.69
C VAL A 8 15.17 -4.22 -10.45
N THR A 9 13.90 -3.87 -10.31
CA THR A 9 13.40 -3.17 -9.12
C THR A 9 12.10 -3.80 -8.66
N LEU A 10 11.81 -3.66 -7.38
CA LEU A 10 10.56 -4.11 -6.79
C LEU A 10 9.65 -2.90 -6.62
N ILE A 11 8.47 -2.99 -7.21
CA ILE A 11 7.40 -2.04 -6.99
C ILE A 11 6.23 -2.74 -6.29
N PRO A 12 5.49 -2.03 -5.42
CA PRO A 12 4.24 -2.59 -4.90
C PRO A 12 3.24 -2.76 -6.04
N GLN A 13 2.37 -3.77 -5.95
CA GLN A 13 1.32 -4.04 -6.94
C GLN A 13 0.44 -2.80 -7.20
N SER A 14 0.19 -1.98 -6.17
CA SER A 14 -0.58 -0.73 -6.27
C SER A 14 0.04 0.31 -7.20
N ALA A 15 1.35 0.24 -7.47
CA ALA A 15 2.07 1.19 -8.31
C ALA A 15 2.22 0.72 -9.76
N VAL A 16 1.85 -0.53 -10.08
CA VAL A 16 2.04 -1.12 -11.42
C VAL A 16 1.36 -0.27 -12.50
N ALA A 17 0.11 0.15 -12.28
CA ALA A 17 -0.62 0.94 -13.28
C ALA A 17 0.05 2.28 -13.61
N VAL A 18 0.76 2.90 -12.66
CA VAL A 18 1.43 4.19 -12.85
C VAL A 18 2.85 4.01 -13.39
N GLU A 19 3.61 3.10 -12.80
CA GLU A 19 5.04 2.93 -13.09
C GLU A 19 5.29 2.11 -14.36
N ALA A 20 4.47 1.08 -14.63
CA ALA A 20 4.57 0.29 -15.86
C ALA A 20 4.01 1.02 -17.08
N ALA A 21 3.14 2.02 -16.89
CA ALA A 21 2.73 2.91 -17.99
C ALA A 21 3.85 3.88 -18.39
N ARG A 22 4.65 4.33 -17.42
CA ARG A 22 5.75 5.27 -17.63
C ARG A 22 7.04 4.63 -18.15
N SER A 23 7.21 3.32 -17.94
CA SER A 23 8.39 2.58 -18.34
C SER A 23 8.02 1.42 -19.27
N ARG A 24 8.81 1.14 -20.31
CA ARG A 24 8.65 -0.10 -21.11
C ARG A 24 9.19 -1.34 -20.39
N ALA A 25 9.02 -1.39 -19.07
CA ALA A 25 9.53 -2.47 -18.23
C ALA A 25 8.65 -3.72 -18.36
N GLY A 26 9.26 -4.89 -18.44
CA GLY A 26 8.55 -6.16 -18.27
C GLY A 26 8.12 -6.34 -16.82
N LEU A 27 6.95 -6.94 -16.59
CA LEU A 27 6.45 -7.25 -15.25
C LEU A 27 6.66 -8.72 -14.92
N ALA A 28 7.30 -8.98 -13.80
CA ALA A 28 7.38 -10.31 -13.18
C ALA A 28 6.71 -10.27 -11.80
N HIS A 29 6.01 -11.34 -11.44
CA HIS A 29 5.29 -11.43 -10.16
C HIS A 29 5.96 -12.47 -9.25
N PHE A 30 5.91 -12.23 -7.94
CA PHE A 30 6.37 -13.21 -6.95
C PHE A 30 5.49 -14.47 -6.97
N GLY A 31 6.15 -15.63 -6.86
CA GLY A 31 5.49 -16.90 -6.51
C GLY A 31 4.94 -16.90 -5.08
N ALA A 32 4.22 -17.96 -4.71
CA ALA A 32 3.81 -18.16 -3.33
C ALA A 32 5.00 -18.65 -2.47
N PRO A 33 5.17 -18.16 -1.22
CA PRO A 33 4.37 -17.13 -0.57
C PRO A 33 4.78 -15.72 -1.06
N ARG A 34 3.79 -14.86 -1.30
CA ARG A 34 4.03 -13.49 -1.76
C ARG A 34 4.42 -12.59 -0.58
N PRO A 35 5.43 -11.71 -0.74
CA PRO A 35 5.75 -10.70 0.27
C PRO A 35 4.55 -9.79 0.56
N GLY A 36 4.17 -9.67 1.82
CA GLY A 36 3.12 -8.77 2.29
C GLY A 36 3.69 -7.59 3.07
N ARG A 37 2.94 -6.49 3.16
CA ARG A 37 3.25 -5.33 4.01
C ARG A 37 2.01 -4.84 4.73
N ARG A 38 2.20 -4.22 5.89
CA ARG A 38 1.15 -3.49 6.61
C ARG A 38 1.34 -1.99 6.39
N ILE A 39 0.26 -1.31 6.02
CA ILE A 39 0.24 0.15 5.83
C ILE A 39 -0.75 0.70 6.87
N GLY A 40 -0.32 1.68 7.65
CA GLY A 40 -1.15 2.33 8.67
C GLY A 40 -1.43 3.78 8.32
N LEU A 41 -2.60 4.28 8.73
CA LEU A 41 -2.87 5.71 8.83
C LEU A 41 -2.42 6.17 10.22
N VAL A 42 -1.44 7.07 10.27
CA VAL A 42 -0.92 7.62 11.52
C VAL A 42 -1.30 9.08 11.62
N TYR A 43 -1.80 9.48 12.79
CA TYR A 43 -2.16 10.85 13.10
C TYR A 43 -1.76 11.18 14.54
N ARG A 44 -1.65 12.48 14.86
CA ARG A 44 -1.34 12.94 16.20
C ARG A 44 -2.62 13.12 17.01
N SER A 45 -2.74 12.42 18.14
CA SER A 45 -3.91 12.45 19.05
C SER A 45 -4.21 13.84 19.62
N SER A 46 -3.19 14.66 19.85
CA SER A 46 -3.34 16.00 20.43
C SER A 46 -4.08 17.01 19.53
N THR A 47 -4.54 16.59 18.34
CA THR A 47 -5.26 17.45 17.39
C THR A 47 -6.76 17.50 17.67
N GLY A 48 -7.29 16.69 18.60
CA GLY A 48 -8.71 16.65 18.95
C GLY A 48 -9.61 16.16 17.82
N ARG A 49 -9.04 15.50 16.79
CA ARG A 49 -9.73 15.07 15.56
C ARG A 49 -9.81 13.56 15.43
N ASP A 50 -9.69 12.83 16.54
CA ASP A 50 -9.66 11.37 16.57
C ASP A 50 -10.85 10.75 15.81
N GLU A 51 -12.07 11.26 16.01
CA GLU A 51 -13.25 10.75 15.31
C GLU A 51 -13.14 10.94 13.79
N SER A 52 -12.69 12.11 13.34
CA SER A 52 -12.50 12.39 11.92
C SER A 52 -11.45 11.48 11.29
N TYR A 53 -10.34 11.22 11.99
CA TYR A 53 -9.31 10.29 11.51
C TYR A 53 -9.78 8.84 11.51
N ARG A 54 -10.56 8.41 12.50
CA ARG A 54 -11.21 7.08 12.50
C ARG A 54 -12.19 6.95 11.32
N ARG A 55 -13.00 7.98 11.05
CA ARG A 55 -13.90 8.00 9.89
C ARG A 55 -13.12 7.94 8.58
N LEU A 56 -12.03 8.69 8.46
CA LEU A 56 -11.15 8.65 7.31
C LEU A 56 -10.52 7.26 7.12
N ALA A 57 -10.02 6.65 8.19
CA ALA A 57 -9.45 5.29 8.15
C ALA A 57 -10.47 4.27 7.62
N ARG A 58 -11.72 4.35 8.08
CA ARG A 58 -12.82 3.51 7.59
C ARG A 58 -13.05 3.70 6.09
N ILE A 59 -13.20 4.95 5.64
CA ILE A 59 -13.44 5.26 4.22
C ILE A 59 -12.29 4.75 3.35
N ILE A 60 -11.04 5.01 3.74
CA ILE A 60 -9.86 4.51 3.03
C ILE A 60 -9.89 2.98 2.99
N GLY A 61 -10.19 2.33 4.12
CA GLY A 61 -10.27 0.87 4.18
C GLY A 61 -11.31 0.28 3.22
N GLU A 62 -12.50 0.86 3.18
CA GLU A 62 -13.59 0.45 2.27
C GLU A 62 -13.19 0.59 0.80
N VAL A 63 -12.63 1.74 0.41
CA VAL A 63 -12.21 2.00 -0.98
C VAL A 63 -11.07 1.08 -1.40
N VAL A 64 -10.07 0.87 -0.54
CA VAL A 64 -8.90 0.05 -0.91
C VAL A 64 -9.26 -1.42 -1.02
N VAL A 65 -10.14 -1.96 -0.16
CA VAL A 65 -10.60 -3.36 -0.27
C VAL A 65 -11.40 -3.59 -1.54
N ALA A 66 -12.20 -2.61 -1.98
CA ALA A 66 -12.98 -2.73 -3.20
C ALA A 66 -12.11 -2.86 -4.45
N GLU A 67 -10.95 -2.18 -4.48
CA GLU A 67 -10.11 -2.05 -5.66
C GLU A 67 -8.88 -2.98 -5.65
N GLN A 68 -8.43 -3.43 -4.48
CA GLN A 68 -7.14 -4.13 -4.33
C GLN A 68 -7.25 -5.34 -3.41
N PRO A 69 -6.44 -6.40 -3.64
CA PRO A 69 -6.43 -7.61 -2.82
C PRO A 69 -5.69 -7.36 -1.48
N VAL A 70 -6.24 -6.49 -0.65
CA VAL A 70 -5.72 -6.16 0.68
C VAL A 70 -6.59 -6.79 1.76
N ARG A 71 -5.99 -7.00 2.92
CA ARG A 71 -6.71 -7.39 4.14
C ARG A 71 -6.70 -6.22 5.11
N LEU A 72 -7.87 -5.76 5.52
CA LEU A 72 -7.95 -4.80 6.62
C LEU A 72 -7.43 -5.45 7.89
N VAL A 73 -6.50 -4.75 8.53
CA VAL A 73 -6.06 -5.08 9.88
C VAL A 73 -6.95 -4.26 10.81
N THR A 74 -7.97 -4.90 11.36
CA THR A 74 -8.65 -4.36 12.53
C THR A 74 -7.66 -4.49 13.67
N ASP A 75 -7.21 -3.36 14.20
CA ASP A 75 -6.45 -3.39 15.44
C ASP A 75 -7.38 -4.00 16.51
N GLY A 76 -6.97 -5.12 17.11
CA GLY A 76 -7.50 -5.47 18.42
C GLY A 76 -7.10 -4.33 19.34
N ALA A 77 -7.98 -3.92 20.24
CA ALA A 77 -7.76 -2.81 21.15
C ALA A 77 -6.53 -3.04 22.05
N ASP A 78 -5.31 -2.84 21.56
CA ASP A 78 -4.05 -2.96 22.31
C ASP A 78 -2.90 -2.32 21.50
N GLY A 79 -2.81 -1.00 21.58
CA GLY A 79 -1.78 -0.24 20.86
C GLY A 79 -1.60 1.15 21.45
N GLN A 80 -1.44 1.21 22.77
CA GLN A 80 -0.87 2.37 23.44
C GLN A 80 0.45 2.74 22.73
N LEU A 81 0.46 3.93 22.12
CA LEU A 81 1.67 4.70 21.81
C LEU A 81 1.74 5.86 22.79
#